data_AF-A0A067PFB6-F1
#
_entry.id   AF-A0A067PFB6-F1
#
_cell.length_a   1.000
_cell.length_b   1.000
_cell.length_c   1.000
_cell.angle_alpha   90.00
_cell.angle_beta   90.00
_cell.angle_gamma   90.00
#
_symmetry.space_group_name_H-M   'P 1'
#
loop_
_entity.id
_entity.type
_entity.pdbx_description
1 polymer ?
#
loop_
_entity_poly.entity_id
_entity_poly.type
_entity_poly.pdbx_seq_one_letter_code
_entity_poly.pdbx_strand_id
1 'polypeptide(L)'
;MIQYHALQIAEIILEIVRHVSRTSRSRKADLAALARCCRSFKEQALDLLWSDMDYVEPLLKLVPALSVWYHPLGSRIVRCYKLDRPTTPCDWVRFDYYARRISSLTNPLYGSRDICCAEVFIHLRRDGGAALLPRLRSLVWYQPEKIPFTGKTLLEALSLCPSSLTKLHISGDDGCPDDGGWQDDPLFDALIEMLPDCLPRLQSFKASGGLPACLFDFRGYEVFPGSLDSNLSRCTTSIGKPSHRKPSHYSPPRSDFHLSCSWR
;
A
#
# COMPACT_ATOMS: atom_id res chain seq x y z
N MET A 1 -2.55 24.68 -40.16
CA MET A 1 -2.56 24.67 -38.67
C MET A 1 -1.14 24.95 -38.21
N ILE A 2 -0.89 26.10 -37.57
CA ILE A 2 0.43 26.45 -37.06
C ILE A 2 0.63 25.68 -35.76
N GLN A 3 1.46 24.64 -35.79
CA GLN A 3 1.88 23.92 -34.60
C GLN A 3 3.11 24.64 -34.06
N TYR A 4 2.99 25.30 -32.90
CA TYR A 4 4.12 25.97 -32.27
C TYR A 4 5.19 24.94 -31.89
N HIS A 5 6.40 25.06 -32.43
CA HIS A 5 7.51 24.12 -32.20
C HIS A 5 7.82 23.88 -30.71
N ALA A 6 7.60 24.87 -29.85
CA ALA A 6 7.76 24.70 -28.40
C ALA A 6 6.83 23.62 -27.81
N LEU A 7 5.62 23.44 -28.36
CA LEU A 7 4.66 22.40 -27.96
C LEU A 7 4.91 21.04 -28.65
N GLN A 8 6.06 20.88 -29.30
CA GLN A 8 6.59 19.60 -29.76
C GLN A 8 7.76 19.11 -28.88
N ILE A 9 8.28 19.96 -28.00
CA ILE A 9 9.39 19.61 -27.10
C ILE A 9 8.82 18.95 -25.84
N ALA A 10 9.11 17.66 -25.67
CA ALA A 10 8.55 16.84 -24.59
C ALA A 10 8.92 17.38 -23.19
N GLU A 11 10.09 17.98 -23.05
CA GLU A 11 10.61 18.57 -21.81
C GLU A 11 9.80 19.81 -21.40
N ILE A 12 9.47 20.68 -22.37
CA ILE A 12 8.64 21.87 -22.12
C ILE A 12 7.23 21.45 -21.72
N ILE A 13 6.65 20.49 -22.44
CA ILE A 13 5.33 19.92 -22.12
C ILE A 13 5.35 19.34 -20.70
N LEU A 14 6.37 18.53 -20.38
CA LEU A 14 6.49 17.93 -19.07
C LEU A 14 6.59 18.99 -17.98
N GLU A 15 7.33 20.09 -18.19
CA GLU A 15 7.42 21.15 -17.18
C GLU A 15 6.12 21.94 -17.02
N ILE A 16 5.36 22.18 -18.10
CA ILE A 16 4.01 22.75 -18.02
C ILE A 16 3.10 21.84 -17.18
N VAL A 17 3.06 20.55 -17.50
CA VAL A 17 2.21 19.58 -16.79
C VAL A 17 2.64 19.47 -15.33
N ARG A 18 3.95 19.47 -15.03
CA ARG A 18 4.48 19.51 -13.66
C ARG A 18 4.09 20.78 -12.93
N HIS A 19 4.13 21.93 -13.59
CA HIS A 19 3.73 23.20 -13.01
C HIS A 19 2.26 23.14 -12.58
N VAL A 20 1.36 22.71 -13.48
CA VAL A 20 -0.06 22.50 -13.16
C VAL A 20 -0.23 21.50 -12.03
N SER A 21 0.56 20.42 -12.03
CA SER A 21 0.51 19.40 -10.98
C SER A 21 0.83 19.98 -9.59
N ARG A 22 1.77 20.93 -9.50
CA ARG A 22 2.24 21.55 -8.25
C ARG A 22 1.36 22.69 -7.77
N THR A 23 0.77 23.46 -8.68
CA THR A 23 0.06 24.71 -8.33
C THR A 23 -1.46 24.54 -8.26
N SER A 24 -2.02 23.51 -8.91
CA SER A 24 -3.47 23.31 -8.94
C SER A 24 -4.02 22.70 -7.65
N ARG A 25 -5.06 23.33 -7.11
CA ARG A 25 -5.90 22.77 -6.03
C ARG A 25 -6.73 21.56 -6.49
N SER A 26 -6.98 21.46 -7.80
CA SER A 26 -7.75 20.39 -8.44
C SER A 26 -6.84 19.51 -9.31
N ARG A 27 -5.60 19.28 -8.84
CA ARG A 27 -4.52 18.57 -9.53
C ARG A 27 -4.99 17.44 -10.46
N LYS A 28 -5.73 16.45 -9.92
CA LYS A 28 -6.19 15.29 -10.69
C LYS A 28 -7.17 15.66 -11.80
N ALA A 29 -8.10 16.59 -11.56
CA ALA A 29 -9.06 17.03 -12.55
C ALA A 29 -8.38 17.78 -13.70
N ASP A 30 -7.42 18.66 -13.37
CA ASP A 30 -6.69 19.46 -14.36
C ASP A 30 -5.73 18.62 -15.19
N LEU A 31 -5.01 17.67 -14.56
CA LEU A 31 -4.18 16.70 -15.30
C LEU A 31 -5.03 15.82 -16.22
N ALA A 32 -6.22 15.41 -15.77
CA ALA A 32 -7.14 14.64 -16.61
C ALA A 32 -7.70 15.50 -17.77
N ALA A 33 -7.94 16.78 -17.56
CA ALA A 33 -8.32 17.71 -18.61
C ALA A 33 -7.19 17.88 -19.63
N LEU A 34 -5.96 18.15 -19.17
CA LEU A 34 -4.76 18.25 -20.02
C LEU A 34 -4.53 16.99 -20.86
N ALA A 35 -4.71 15.81 -20.26
CA ALA A 35 -4.58 14.55 -20.96
C ALA A 35 -5.58 14.38 -22.12
N ARG A 36 -6.73 15.07 -22.06
CA ARG A 36 -7.79 15.04 -23.08
C ARG A 36 -7.72 16.22 -24.06
N CYS A 37 -6.95 17.27 -23.78
CA CYS A 37 -6.88 18.46 -24.61
C CYS A 37 -6.21 18.21 -25.97
N CYS A 38 -5.00 17.66 -26.00
CA CYS A 38 -4.30 17.36 -27.26
C CYS A 38 -3.32 16.19 -27.13
N ARG A 39 -2.90 15.64 -28.28
CA ARG A 39 -1.99 14.48 -28.33
C ARG A 39 -0.63 14.76 -27.69
N SER A 40 -0.13 16.00 -27.79
CA SER A 40 1.17 16.39 -27.24
C SER A 40 1.19 16.35 -25.71
N PHE A 41 0.09 16.73 -25.03
CA PHE A 41 0.02 16.70 -23.56
C PHE A 41 -0.37 15.33 -23.00
N LYS A 42 -0.98 14.47 -23.82
CA LYS A 42 -1.64 13.24 -23.37
C LYS A 42 -0.73 12.36 -22.52
N GLU A 43 0.43 11.97 -23.04
CA GLU A 43 1.28 10.97 -22.38
C GLU A 43 1.87 11.51 -21.07
N GLN A 44 2.39 12.74 -21.07
CA GLN A 44 2.99 13.38 -19.90
C GLN A 44 1.94 13.69 -18.82
N ALA A 45 0.75 14.12 -19.23
CA ALA A 45 -0.36 14.37 -18.30
C ALA A 45 -0.87 13.07 -17.67
N LEU A 46 -0.96 11.98 -18.44
CA LEU A 46 -1.30 10.66 -17.90
C LEU A 46 -0.21 10.12 -16.98
N ASP A 47 1.07 10.28 -17.33
CA ASP A 47 2.19 9.86 -16.48
C ASP A 47 2.10 10.51 -15.10
N LEU A 48 1.85 11.83 -15.03
CA LEU A 48 1.70 12.52 -13.75
C LEU A 48 0.36 12.24 -13.06
N LEU A 49 -0.74 12.11 -13.80
CA LEU A 49 -2.05 11.81 -13.24
C LEU A 49 -2.07 10.48 -12.49
N TRP A 50 -1.43 9.46 -13.05
CA TRP A 50 -1.39 8.10 -12.50
C TRP A 50 -0.15 7.82 -11.63
N SER A 51 0.83 8.74 -11.59
CA SER A 51 2.07 8.53 -10.82
C SER A 51 1.84 8.27 -9.32
N ASP A 52 0.88 8.98 -8.73
CA ASP A 52 0.52 8.93 -7.33
C ASP A 52 -0.97 8.57 -7.18
N MET A 53 -1.24 7.32 -6.80
CA MET A 53 -2.60 6.79 -6.65
C MET A 53 -2.91 6.52 -5.18
N ASP A 54 -4.08 6.95 -4.75
CA ASP A 54 -4.53 6.72 -3.37
C ASP A 54 -5.14 5.33 -3.18
N TYR A 55 -5.56 4.70 -4.28
CA TYR A 55 -6.26 3.42 -4.32
C TYR A 55 -6.01 2.76 -5.68
N VAL A 56 -6.00 1.43 -5.69
CA VAL A 56 -5.85 0.61 -6.91
C VAL A 56 -7.15 0.48 -7.73
N GLU A 57 -8.30 0.77 -7.13
CA GLU A 57 -9.65 0.60 -7.72
C GLU A 57 -9.76 1.17 -9.16
N PRO A 58 -9.22 2.36 -9.50
CA PRO A 58 -9.31 2.88 -10.86
C PRO A 58 -8.64 2.00 -11.91
N LEU A 59 -7.61 1.22 -11.55
CA LEU A 59 -7.02 0.22 -12.45
C LEU A 59 -7.92 -0.99 -12.63
N LEU A 60 -8.54 -1.48 -11.56
CA LEU A 60 -9.41 -2.66 -11.62
C LEU A 60 -10.62 -2.43 -12.53
N LYS A 61 -11.15 -1.20 -12.57
CA LYS A 61 -12.22 -0.80 -13.51
C LYS A 61 -11.84 -0.91 -14.99
N LEU A 62 -10.55 -1.05 -15.30
CA LEU A 62 -10.07 -1.18 -16.67
C LEU A 62 -10.03 -2.63 -17.16
N VAL A 63 -10.22 -3.61 -16.27
CA VAL A 63 -10.22 -5.04 -16.60
C VAL A 63 -11.66 -5.49 -16.88
N PRO A 64 -12.04 -5.78 -18.13
CA PRO A 64 -13.42 -6.11 -18.48
C PRO A 64 -13.95 -7.41 -17.87
N ALA A 65 -13.06 -8.32 -17.47
CA ALA A 65 -13.41 -9.58 -16.82
C ALA A 65 -13.81 -9.40 -15.35
N LEU A 66 -13.60 -8.22 -14.76
CA LEU A 66 -13.93 -7.94 -13.38
C LEU A 66 -15.33 -7.34 -13.24
N SER A 67 -16.10 -7.87 -12.29
CA SER A 67 -17.35 -7.26 -11.82
C SER A 67 -17.29 -6.93 -10.34
N VAL A 68 -18.20 -6.04 -9.94
CA VAL A 68 -18.36 -5.66 -8.54
C VAL A 68 -19.45 -6.52 -7.92
N TRP A 69 -19.18 -7.02 -6.73
CA TRP A 69 -20.16 -7.70 -5.89
C TRP A 69 -20.09 -7.14 -4.46
N TYR A 70 -21.01 -7.57 -3.61
CA TYR A 70 -21.18 -7.02 -2.27
C TYR A 70 -21.06 -8.14 -1.24
N HIS A 71 -20.09 -8.05 -0.34
CA HIS A 71 -19.85 -9.03 0.71
C HIS A 71 -20.20 -8.44 2.08
N PRO A 72 -21.00 -9.14 2.91
CA PRO A 72 -21.23 -8.72 4.29
C PRO A 72 -19.96 -8.96 5.13
N LEU A 73 -19.40 -7.90 5.73
CA LEU A 73 -18.28 -7.98 6.66
C LEU A 73 -18.74 -7.41 8.01
N GLY A 74 -19.07 -8.31 8.94
CA GLY A 74 -19.71 -7.95 10.21
C GLY A 74 -21.04 -7.22 9.98
N SER A 75 -21.16 -5.99 10.49
CA SER A 75 -22.35 -5.15 10.32
C SER A 75 -22.35 -4.28 9.05
N ARG A 76 -21.34 -4.41 8.18
CA ARG A 76 -21.18 -3.58 6.97
C ARG A 76 -21.28 -4.42 5.70
N ILE A 77 -21.64 -3.76 4.60
CA ILE A 77 -21.55 -4.34 3.25
C ILE A 77 -20.34 -3.72 2.56
N VAL A 78 -19.37 -4.55 2.22
CA VAL A 78 -18.12 -4.18 1.56
C VAL A 78 -18.27 -4.45 0.07
N ARG A 79 -17.76 -3.55 -0.77
CA ARG A 79 -17.75 -3.71 -2.22
C ARG A 79 -16.50 -4.49 -2.62
N CYS A 80 -16.66 -5.63 -3.26
CA CYS A 80 -15.56 -6.49 -3.66
C CYS A 80 -15.51 -6.62 -5.18
N TYR A 81 -14.33 -6.90 -5.72
CA TYR A 81 -14.19 -7.31 -7.12
C TYR A 81 -14.20 -8.84 -7.21
N LYS A 82 -14.68 -9.38 -8.32
CA LYS A 82 -14.55 -10.80 -8.68
C LYS A 82 -14.32 -10.94 -10.17
N LEU A 83 -13.73 -12.05 -10.57
CA LEU A 83 -13.64 -12.45 -11.97
C LEU A 83 -14.93 -13.15 -12.39
N ASP A 84 -15.62 -12.59 -13.39
CA ASP A 84 -16.80 -13.23 -13.98
C ASP A 84 -16.43 -14.34 -14.98
N ARG A 85 -15.21 -14.27 -15.50
CA ARG A 85 -14.63 -15.21 -16.46
C ARG A 85 -13.10 -15.21 -16.34
N PRO A 86 -12.42 -16.24 -16.88
CA PRO A 86 -10.97 -16.22 -17.04
C PRO A 86 -10.51 -14.96 -17.80
N THR A 87 -9.37 -14.41 -17.41
CA THR A 87 -8.80 -13.24 -18.09
C THR A 87 -8.16 -13.65 -19.41
N THR A 88 -8.15 -12.72 -20.36
CA THR A 88 -7.46 -12.86 -21.64
C THR A 88 -6.41 -11.76 -21.77
N PRO A 89 -5.35 -11.93 -22.60
CA PRO A 89 -4.36 -10.88 -22.81
C PRO A 89 -4.96 -9.51 -23.20
N CYS A 90 -6.09 -9.51 -23.91
CA CYS A 90 -6.81 -8.29 -24.29
C CYS A 90 -7.39 -7.52 -23.09
N ASP A 91 -7.76 -8.22 -22.02
CA ASP A 91 -8.28 -7.61 -20.78
C ASP A 91 -7.20 -6.78 -20.07
N TRP A 92 -5.94 -7.13 -20.29
CA TRP A 92 -4.77 -6.51 -19.66
C TRP A 92 -4.23 -5.30 -20.40
N VAL A 93 -4.53 -5.13 -21.70
CA VAL A 93 -3.96 -4.04 -22.53
C VAL A 93 -4.16 -2.65 -21.90
N ARG A 94 -5.38 -2.35 -21.43
CA ARG A 94 -5.64 -1.07 -20.76
C ARG A 94 -5.05 -1.04 -19.36
N PHE A 95 -5.15 -2.13 -18.62
CA PHE A 95 -4.57 -2.25 -17.29
C PHE A 95 -3.07 -1.93 -17.33
N ASP A 96 -2.30 -2.65 -18.15
CA ASP A 96 -0.85 -2.53 -18.31
C ASP A 96 -0.44 -1.14 -18.77
N TYR A 97 -1.22 -0.55 -19.69
CA TYR A 97 -0.97 0.81 -20.16
C TYR A 97 -0.96 1.78 -18.98
N TYR A 98 -1.94 1.75 -18.07
CA TYR A 98 -1.96 2.67 -16.93
C TYR A 98 -1.08 2.21 -15.75
N ALA A 99 -0.98 0.91 -15.50
CA ALA A 99 -0.25 0.32 -14.38
C ALA A 99 1.23 0.68 -14.39
N ARG A 100 1.88 0.72 -15.57
CA ARG A 100 3.29 1.16 -15.72
C ARG A 100 3.55 2.62 -15.33
N ARG A 101 2.52 3.43 -15.09
CA ARG A 101 2.66 4.84 -14.69
C ARG A 101 2.65 5.01 -13.18
N ILE A 102 2.08 4.05 -12.45
CA ILE A 102 1.98 4.11 -10.99
C ILE A 102 3.36 3.93 -10.38
N SER A 103 3.80 4.92 -9.62
CA SER A 103 5.08 4.93 -8.91
C SER A 103 4.90 5.02 -7.39
N SER A 104 3.78 5.56 -6.95
CA SER A 104 3.34 5.59 -5.56
C SER A 104 1.91 5.10 -5.45
N LEU A 105 1.67 4.17 -4.53
CA LEU A 105 0.35 3.67 -4.21
C LEU A 105 0.12 3.82 -2.71
N THR A 106 -1.02 4.40 -2.36
CA THR A 106 -1.56 4.34 -1.00
C THR A 106 -2.69 3.30 -0.98
N ASN A 107 -2.92 2.67 0.18
CA ASN A 107 -4.06 1.75 0.42
C ASN A 107 -4.24 0.71 -0.69
N PRO A 108 -3.27 -0.20 -0.88
CA PRO A 108 -3.25 -1.13 -2.02
C PRO A 108 -4.49 -2.03 -2.12
N LEU A 109 -5.07 -2.41 -0.99
CA LEU A 109 -6.15 -3.39 -0.94
C LEU A 109 -7.52 -2.78 -0.70
N TYR A 110 -7.56 -1.47 -0.43
CA TYR A 110 -8.78 -0.76 -0.09
C TYR A 110 -9.06 0.36 -1.10
N GLY A 111 -10.33 0.60 -1.40
CA GLY A 111 -10.74 1.76 -2.21
C GLY A 111 -11.37 2.85 -1.36
N SER A 112 -11.67 3.99 -1.98
CA SER A 112 -12.49 5.01 -1.30
C SER A 112 -13.88 4.44 -1.07
N ARG A 113 -14.28 4.25 0.21
CA ARG A 113 -15.59 3.73 0.68
C ARG A 113 -15.68 2.20 0.82
N ASP A 114 -14.83 1.60 1.64
CA ASP A 114 -14.94 0.19 2.05
C ASP A 114 -14.96 -0.79 0.85
N ILE A 115 -14.10 -0.56 -0.14
CA ILE A 115 -13.91 -1.48 -1.27
C ILE A 115 -12.77 -2.42 -0.90
N CYS A 116 -12.95 -3.74 -1.00
CA CYS A 116 -11.92 -4.74 -0.75
C CYS A 116 -11.48 -5.39 -2.07
N CYS A 117 -10.19 -5.28 -2.38
CA CYS A 117 -9.60 -5.77 -3.63
C CYS A 117 -8.67 -6.98 -3.44
N ALA A 118 -8.41 -7.34 -2.17
CA ALA A 118 -7.60 -8.44 -1.68
C ALA A 118 -7.59 -9.69 -2.58
N GLU A 119 -8.72 -10.37 -2.67
CA GLU A 119 -8.80 -11.70 -3.28
C GLU A 119 -8.57 -11.70 -4.79
N VAL A 120 -8.86 -10.58 -5.45
CA VAL A 120 -8.67 -10.43 -6.89
C VAL A 120 -7.18 -10.41 -7.24
N PHE A 121 -6.32 -9.85 -6.38
CA PHE A 121 -4.90 -9.71 -6.72
C PHE A 121 -4.14 -11.03 -6.80
N ILE A 122 -4.49 -12.02 -5.96
CA ILE A 122 -3.92 -13.36 -6.05
C ILE A 122 -4.24 -13.99 -7.42
N HIS A 123 -5.48 -13.83 -7.89
CA HIS A 123 -5.90 -14.34 -9.19
C HIS A 123 -5.25 -13.56 -10.34
N LEU A 124 -5.23 -12.24 -10.25
CA LEU A 124 -4.62 -11.35 -11.23
C LEU A 124 -3.11 -11.58 -11.38
N ARG A 125 -2.38 -11.92 -10.31
CA ARG A 125 -0.95 -12.25 -10.38
C ARG A 125 -0.67 -13.51 -11.21
N ARG A 126 -1.55 -14.52 -11.15
CA ARG A 126 -1.38 -15.76 -11.92
C ARG A 126 -1.45 -15.50 -13.42
N ASP A 127 -2.34 -14.61 -13.84
CA ASP A 127 -2.60 -14.33 -15.25
C ASP A 127 -1.76 -13.16 -15.81
N GLY A 128 -1.38 -12.20 -14.97
CA GLY A 128 -0.74 -10.93 -15.36
C GLY A 128 0.79 -10.88 -15.29
N GLY A 129 1.47 -11.98 -14.96
CA GLY A 129 2.94 -12.04 -14.88
C GLY A 129 3.53 -11.55 -13.55
N ALA A 130 4.84 -11.22 -13.55
CA ALA A 130 5.65 -11.14 -12.33
C ALA A 130 5.28 -9.99 -11.37
N ALA A 131 4.83 -8.82 -11.86
CA ALA A 131 4.41 -7.69 -11.02
C ALA A 131 3.35 -6.83 -11.72
N LEU A 132 2.19 -6.65 -11.06
CA LEU A 132 1.07 -5.87 -11.60
C LEU A 132 1.39 -4.38 -11.72
N LEU A 133 2.28 -3.84 -10.88
CA LEU A 133 2.67 -2.43 -10.88
C LEU A 133 4.19 -2.30 -11.10
N PRO A 134 4.69 -2.47 -12.34
CA PRO A 134 6.11 -2.68 -12.61
C PRO A 134 7.01 -1.48 -12.30
N ARG A 135 6.45 -0.28 -12.10
CA ARG A 135 7.20 0.93 -11.76
C ARG A 135 6.94 1.42 -10.33
N LEU A 136 6.24 0.63 -9.51
CA LEU A 136 5.95 1.01 -8.14
C LEU A 136 7.27 1.13 -7.34
N ARG A 137 7.42 2.25 -6.65
CA ARG A 137 8.58 2.60 -5.82
C ARG A 137 8.19 2.87 -4.38
N SER A 138 6.99 3.36 -4.15
CA SER A 138 6.49 3.69 -2.82
C SER A 138 5.14 3.01 -2.62
N LEU A 139 5.03 2.22 -1.56
CA LEU A 139 3.78 1.66 -1.10
C LEU A 139 3.52 2.15 0.32
N VAL A 140 2.37 2.78 0.53
CA VAL A 140 1.90 3.17 1.84
C VAL A 140 0.58 2.47 2.10
N TRP A 141 0.48 1.78 3.21
CA TRP A 141 -0.69 0.99 3.53
C TRP A 141 -1.19 1.34 4.91
N TYR A 142 -2.34 2.01 4.95
CA TYR A 142 -3.09 2.25 6.17
C TYR A 142 -4.16 1.19 6.30
N GLN A 143 -4.14 0.44 7.39
CA GLN A 143 -5.19 -0.51 7.64
C GLN A 143 -6.41 0.17 8.28
N PRO A 144 -7.64 -0.18 7.86
CA PRO A 144 -8.84 0.28 8.53
C PRO A 144 -8.98 -0.29 9.94
N GLU A 145 -9.51 0.51 10.88
CA GLU A 145 -9.70 0.22 12.32
C GLU A 145 -10.43 -1.10 12.67
N LYS A 146 -11.03 -1.80 11.69
CA LYS A 146 -11.92 -2.95 11.92
C LYS A 146 -11.56 -4.20 11.11
N ILE A 147 -10.40 -4.20 10.44
CA ILE A 147 -9.96 -5.34 9.66
C ILE A 147 -8.59 -5.76 10.20
N PRO A 148 -8.44 -7.01 10.68
CA PRO A 148 -7.16 -7.46 11.21
C PRO A 148 -6.08 -7.50 10.14
N PHE A 149 -4.86 -7.07 10.49
CA PHE A 149 -3.69 -7.28 9.64
C PHE A 149 -3.34 -8.76 9.69
N THR A 150 -3.19 -9.40 8.53
CA THR A 150 -2.82 -10.81 8.45
C THR A 150 -1.71 -10.99 7.43
N GLY A 151 -0.97 -12.08 7.52
CA GLY A 151 -0.01 -12.50 6.51
C GLY A 151 -0.69 -12.68 5.14
N LYS A 152 -1.97 -13.07 5.10
CA LYS A 152 -2.74 -13.16 3.85
C LYS A 152 -2.88 -11.78 3.19
N THR A 153 -3.30 -10.76 3.94
CA THR A 153 -3.42 -9.41 3.38
C THR A 153 -2.05 -8.85 3.00
N LEU A 154 -0.99 -9.17 3.76
CA LEU A 154 0.37 -8.79 3.39
C LEU A 154 0.82 -9.42 2.07
N LEU A 155 0.58 -10.71 1.90
CA LEU A 155 0.90 -11.43 0.66
C LEU A 155 0.18 -10.83 -0.54
N GLU A 156 -1.10 -10.46 -0.37
CA GLU A 156 -1.90 -9.79 -1.40
C GLU A 156 -1.33 -8.41 -1.75
N ALA A 157 -0.93 -7.60 -0.77
CA ALA A 157 -0.30 -6.30 -1.04
C ALA A 157 1.06 -6.47 -1.72
N LEU A 158 1.86 -7.46 -1.30
CA LEU A 158 3.15 -7.78 -1.91
C LEU A 158 3.00 -8.32 -3.34
N SER A 159 1.87 -8.95 -3.69
CA SER A 159 1.60 -9.40 -5.07
C SER A 159 1.53 -8.26 -6.10
N LEU A 160 1.26 -7.03 -5.64
CA LEU A 160 1.28 -5.82 -6.45
C LEU A 160 2.69 -5.29 -6.67
N CYS A 161 3.63 -5.63 -5.78
CA CYS A 161 4.91 -4.98 -5.67
C CYS A 161 5.97 -5.62 -6.58
N PRO A 162 6.69 -4.83 -7.38
CA PRO A 162 7.89 -5.29 -8.05
C PRO A 162 9.07 -5.34 -7.07
N SER A 163 10.10 -6.11 -7.41
CA SER A 163 11.39 -6.11 -6.69
C SER A 163 12.10 -4.75 -6.70
N SER A 164 11.61 -3.79 -7.47
CA SER A 164 12.08 -2.40 -7.52
C SER A 164 11.47 -1.47 -6.47
N LEU A 165 10.62 -1.98 -5.57
CA LEU A 165 10.03 -1.16 -4.51
C LEU A 165 11.14 -0.59 -3.61
N THR A 166 11.07 0.71 -3.32
CA THR A 166 12.09 1.43 -2.53
C THR A 166 11.57 1.88 -1.17
N LYS A 167 10.27 2.03 -1.02
CA LYS A 167 9.63 2.48 0.23
C LYS A 167 8.40 1.63 0.49
N LEU A 168 8.33 1.08 1.68
CA LEU A 168 7.18 0.34 2.19
C LEU A 168 6.84 0.91 3.57
N HIS A 169 5.64 1.45 3.71
CA HIS A 169 5.10 1.87 4.99
C HIS A 169 3.80 1.10 5.23
N ILE A 170 3.75 0.36 6.33
CA ILE A 170 2.57 -0.36 6.79
C ILE A 170 2.17 0.26 8.13
N SER A 171 0.91 0.65 8.26
CA SER A 171 0.34 1.12 9.52
C SER A 171 -0.86 0.27 9.88
N GLY A 172 -0.77 -0.41 11.02
CA GLY A 172 -1.93 -0.98 11.70
C GLY A 172 -2.68 0.10 12.48
N ASP A 173 -3.82 -0.30 13.03
CA ASP A 173 -4.49 0.43 14.10
C ASP A 173 -4.24 -0.31 15.42
N ASP A 174 -4.00 0.45 16.50
CA ASP A 174 -3.75 -0.08 17.85
C ASP A 174 -5.01 -0.73 18.45
N GLY A 175 -6.18 -0.52 17.83
CA GLY A 175 -7.49 -0.97 18.31
C GLY A 175 -7.94 -2.36 17.85
N CYS A 176 -7.07 -3.17 17.26
CA CYS A 176 -7.49 -4.49 16.76
C CYS A 176 -7.97 -5.40 17.91
N PRO A 177 -9.15 -6.03 17.81
CA PRO A 177 -9.64 -6.94 18.84
C PRO A 177 -8.69 -8.13 19.01
N ASP A 178 -8.62 -8.65 20.23
CA ASP A 178 -7.65 -9.66 20.74
C ASP A 178 -7.65 -11.01 19.97
N ASP A 179 -8.44 -11.16 18.91
CA ASP A 179 -8.64 -12.39 18.15
C ASP A 179 -8.36 -12.22 16.65
N GLY A 180 -7.20 -12.72 16.19
CA GLY A 180 -6.92 -13.01 14.77
C GLY A 180 -6.14 -11.95 13.99
N GLY A 181 -5.39 -11.08 14.68
CA GLY A 181 -4.43 -10.15 14.07
C GLY A 181 -3.08 -10.78 13.71
N TRP A 182 -2.13 -9.93 13.33
CA TRP A 182 -0.79 -10.33 12.88
C TRP A 182 0.07 -10.96 13.99
N GLN A 183 -0.26 -10.72 15.26
CA GLN A 183 0.53 -11.13 16.43
C GLN A 183 0.70 -12.65 16.56
N ASP A 184 -0.30 -13.41 16.11
CA ASP A 184 -0.31 -14.87 16.14
C ASP A 184 -0.33 -15.48 14.72
N ASP A 185 0.04 -14.69 13.70
CA ASP A 185 -0.01 -15.13 12.30
C ASP A 185 1.39 -15.55 11.80
N PRO A 186 1.71 -16.87 11.76
CA PRO A 186 3.02 -17.35 11.32
C PRO A 186 3.33 -17.02 9.86
N LEU A 187 2.30 -16.78 9.03
CA LEU A 187 2.50 -16.33 7.65
C LEU A 187 2.97 -14.88 7.63
N PHE A 188 2.50 -14.04 8.55
CA PHE A 188 2.97 -12.67 8.66
C PHE A 188 4.47 -12.64 9.00
N ASP A 189 4.87 -13.35 10.04
CA ASP A 189 6.29 -13.41 10.46
C ASP A 189 7.19 -13.91 9.33
N ALA A 190 6.81 -15.01 8.68
CA ALA A 190 7.56 -15.54 7.54
C ALA A 190 7.67 -14.53 6.38
N LEU A 191 6.60 -13.79 6.08
CA LEU A 191 6.64 -12.77 5.01
C LEU A 191 7.52 -11.59 5.36
N ILE A 192 7.51 -11.15 6.62
CA ILE A 192 8.39 -10.09 7.13
C ILE A 192 9.85 -10.51 7.01
N GLU A 193 10.18 -11.74 7.40
CA GLU A 193 11.54 -12.30 7.25
C GLU A 193 11.97 -12.40 5.77
N MET A 194 11.04 -12.69 4.86
CA MET A 194 11.29 -12.79 3.42
C MET A 194 11.32 -11.44 2.68
N LEU A 195 11.00 -10.33 3.34
CA LEU A 195 10.96 -9.00 2.70
C LEU A 195 12.30 -8.59 2.05
N PRO A 196 13.48 -8.80 2.67
CA PRO A 196 14.76 -8.44 2.07
C PRO A 196 15.03 -9.16 0.75
N ASP A 197 14.66 -10.43 0.66
CA ASP A 197 14.84 -11.25 -0.53
C ASP A 197 13.83 -10.88 -1.63
N CYS A 198 12.59 -10.59 -1.23
CA CYS A 198 11.51 -10.25 -2.15
C CYS A 198 11.63 -8.81 -2.69
N LEU A 199 12.15 -7.89 -1.88
CA LEU A 199 12.28 -6.46 -2.17
C LEU A 199 13.73 -5.99 -1.94
N PRO A 200 14.70 -6.48 -2.75
CA PRO A 200 16.12 -6.21 -2.55
C PRO A 200 16.51 -4.74 -2.74
N ARG A 201 15.61 -3.91 -3.29
CA ARG A 201 15.81 -2.47 -3.48
C ARG A 201 15.09 -1.61 -2.45
N LEU A 202 14.48 -2.22 -1.45
CA LEU A 202 13.81 -1.51 -0.38
C LEU A 202 14.85 -0.66 0.37
N GLN A 203 14.59 0.62 0.55
CA GLN A 203 15.47 1.58 1.21
C GLN A 203 14.88 2.10 2.51
N SER A 204 13.55 2.05 2.63
CA SER A 204 12.80 2.51 3.78
C SER A 204 11.67 1.52 4.03
N PHE A 205 11.73 0.83 5.16
CA PHE A 205 10.61 0.09 5.72
C PHE A 205 10.13 0.81 6.98
N LYS A 206 8.82 1.02 7.11
CA LYS A 206 8.20 1.58 8.31
C LYS A 206 7.01 0.72 8.69
N ALA A 207 6.95 0.31 9.94
CA ALA A 207 5.79 -0.31 10.56
C ALA A 207 5.32 0.60 11.71
N SER A 208 4.01 0.86 11.81
CA SER A 208 3.41 1.68 12.87
C SER A 208 2.04 1.13 13.28
N GLY A 209 1.51 1.60 14.42
CA GLY A 209 0.17 1.23 14.92
C GLY A 209 0.10 -0.24 15.35
N GLY A 210 0.74 -0.53 16.48
CA GLY A 210 0.80 -1.84 17.09
C GLY A 210 1.77 -2.81 16.42
N LEU A 211 1.99 -2.67 15.11
CA LEU A 211 2.88 -3.52 14.31
C LEU A 211 4.30 -3.61 14.90
N PRO A 212 4.98 -4.76 14.76
CA PRO A 212 6.30 -4.93 15.31
C PRO A 212 7.24 -3.94 14.62
N ALA A 213 8.07 -3.27 15.42
CA ALA A 213 9.07 -2.36 14.89
C ALA A 213 10.18 -3.18 14.20
N CYS A 214 9.99 -3.52 12.93
CA CYS A 214 11.03 -4.19 12.16
C CYS A 214 12.01 -3.12 11.65
N LEU A 215 13.24 -3.17 12.15
CA LEU A 215 14.35 -2.39 11.61
C LEU A 215 15.08 -3.26 10.59
N PHE A 216 14.97 -2.89 9.31
CA PHE A 216 15.74 -3.50 8.25
C PHE A 216 16.88 -2.56 7.86
N ASP A 217 18.12 -3.02 8.00
CA ASP A 217 19.28 -2.32 7.43
C ASP A 217 19.52 -2.81 6.00
N PHE A 218 19.14 -2.00 5.02
CA PHE A 218 19.24 -2.34 3.60
C PHE A 218 20.63 -2.04 3.01
N ARG A 219 21.65 -1.82 3.84
CA ARG A 219 23.05 -1.64 3.39
C ARG A 219 23.98 -2.63 4.06
N GLY A 220 24.03 -3.83 3.51
CA GLY A 220 25.08 -4.81 3.81
C GLY A 220 24.79 -5.61 5.06
N TYR A 221 24.43 -6.87 4.85
CA TYR A 221 24.31 -7.96 5.81
C TYR A 221 25.12 -7.81 7.11
N GLU A 222 24.51 -7.23 8.14
CA GLU A 222 24.67 -7.65 9.53
C GLU A 222 23.31 -7.50 10.24
N VAL A 223 22.74 -8.64 10.65
CA VAL A 223 21.57 -8.68 11.51
C VAL A 223 22.04 -8.27 12.90
N PHE A 224 21.79 -7.03 13.31
CA PHE A 224 21.92 -6.67 14.72
C PHE A 224 20.69 -7.18 15.47
N PRO A 225 20.84 -7.94 16.57
CA PRO A 225 19.74 -8.28 17.45
C PRO A 225 19.35 -7.01 18.22
N GLY A 226 18.61 -6.13 17.55
CA GLY A 226 17.87 -5.06 18.20
C GLY A 226 16.64 -5.69 18.84
N SER A 227 16.80 -6.17 20.08
CA SER A 227 15.76 -6.54 21.03
C SER A 227 14.42 -6.92 20.38
N LEU A 228 14.21 -8.23 20.15
CA LEU A 228 12.90 -8.80 20.44
C LEU A 228 12.63 -8.42 21.89
N ASP A 229 11.92 -7.31 22.11
CA ASP A 229 11.61 -6.88 23.46
C ASP A 229 10.90 -8.04 24.13
N SER A 230 11.61 -8.57 25.12
CA SER A 230 11.33 -9.75 25.90
C SER A 230 10.12 -9.49 26.79
N ASN A 231 8.94 -9.41 26.18
CA ASN A 231 7.65 -9.58 26.87
C ASN A 231 7.08 -10.98 26.65
N LEU A 232 7.93 -11.95 26.25
CA LEU A 232 7.68 -13.38 26.34
C LEU A 232 8.08 -13.99 27.70
N SER A 233 8.34 -13.17 28.71
CA SER A 233 8.62 -13.64 30.07
C SER A 233 7.57 -13.14 31.07
N ARG A 234 6.47 -13.89 31.21
CA ARG A 234 5.78 -14.16 32.49
C ARG A 234 5.07 -15.52 32.37
N CYS A 235 5.82 -16.58 32.63
CA CYS A 235 5.91 -17.26 33.94
C CYS A 235 4.72 -18.18 34.22
N THR A 236 5.08 -19.46 34.23
CA THR A 236 4.38 -20.62 34.76
C THR A 236 3.89 -20.42 36.21
N THR A 237 2.75 -21.06 36.48
CA THR A 237 2.26 -21.67 37.73
C THR A 237 2.92 -21.25 39.06
N SER A 238 2.19 -20.55 39.94
CA SER A 238 2.12 -20.91 41.37
C SER A 238 0.90 -20.31 42.08
N ILE A 239 0.48 -21.03 43.11
CA ILE A 239 -0.73 -20.91 43.94
C ILE A 239 -0.59 -19.77 44.97
N GLY A 240 -1.66 -19.00 45.21
CA GLY A 240 -1.79 -18.14 46.41
C GLY A 240 -2.73 -16.92 46.26
N LYS A 241 -3.97 -17.05 46.74
CA LYS A 241 -4.90 -15.94 47.08
C LYS A 241 -4.48 -15.26 48.42
N PRO A 242 -5.18 -14.21 48.92
CA PRO A 242 -5.70 -12.97 48.30
C PRO A 242 -5.41 -11.72 49.20
N SER A 243 -5.55 -10.47 48.70
CA SER A 243 -5.72 -9.30 49.59
C SER A 243 -6.21 -8.02 48.87
N HIS A 244 -7.09 -7.30 49.56
CA HIS A 244 -7.85 -6.10 49.18
C HIS A 244 -7.03 -4.80 48.96
N ARG A 245 -7.53 -3.92 48.06
CA ARG A 245 -8.01 -2.51 48.28
C ARG A 245 -7.82 -1.60 47.04
N LYS A 246 -8.86 -0.81 46.72
CA LYS A 246 -8.94 0.35 45.78
C LYS A 246 -8.27 1.62 46.40
N PRO A 247 -8.30 2.85 45.80
CA PRO A 247 -8.28 3.35 44.39
C PRO A 247 -7.28 4.55 44.18
N SER A 248 -7.09 5.08 42.94
CA SER A 248 -7.16 6.54 42.60
C SER A 248 -6.47 6.94 41.28
N HIS A 249 -7.05 7.94 40.62
CA HIS A 249 -6.60 8.72 39.45
C HIS A 249 -5.16 9.26 39.50
N TYR A 250 -4.45 9.26 38.36
CA TYR A 250 -3.81 10.42 37.70
C TYR A 250 -2.98 9.95 36.47
N SER A 251 -3.17 10.60 35.32
CA SER A 251 -2.43 10.35 34.06
C SER A 251 -1.05 11.02 34.08
N PRO A 252 -0.11 10.54 33.24
CA PRO A 252 0.68 11.47 32.44
C PRO A 252 0.76 11.08 30.94
N PRO A 253 1.03 12.03 30.04
CA PRO A 253 1.05 11.80 28.60
C PRO A 253 2.36 11.07 28.20
N ARG A 254 2.31 10.17 27.23
CA ARG A 254 3.50 9.51 26.69
C ARG A 254 3.67 9.78 25.20
N SER A 255 4.50 10.78 24.93
CA SER A 255 5.57 10.81 23.93
C SER A 255 5.35 10.11 22.58
N ASP A 256 4.98 10.91 21.58
CA ASP A 256 5.30 10.63 20.18
C ASP A 256 6.83 10.67 20.00
N PHE A 257 7.45 9.51 19.82
CA PHE A 257 8.84 9.44 19.37
C PHE A 257 8.90 9.61 17.85
N HIS A 258 9.00 10.86 17.41
CA HIS A 258 9.38 11.19 16.03
C HIS A 258 10.88 10.97 15.84
N LEU A 259 11.28 9.78 15.40
CA LEU A 259 12.60 9.58 14.80
C LEU A 259 12.51 9.82 13.29
N SER A 260 12.68 11.09 12.92
CA SER A 260 12.92 11.50 11.53
C SER A 260 14.42 11.50 11.28
N CYS A 261 14.96 10.39 10.78
CA CYS A 261 16.29 10.38 10.18
C CYS A 261 16.18 10.74 8.70
N SER A 262 16.44 12.01 8.39
CA SER A 262 16.74 12.48 7.03
C SER A 262 18.24 12.38 6.84
N TRP A 263 18.69 11.57 5.88
CA TRP A 263 20.06 11.61 5.39
C TRP A 263 20.06 12.21 3.98
N ARG A 264 20.96 13.18 3.78
CA ARG A 264 21.19 13.92 2.53
C ARG A 264 21.63 13.01 1.39
#